data_AF-A0A6B3F1J2-F1
#
_entry.id   AF-A0A6B3F1J2-F1
#
_cell.length_a   1.000
_cell.length_b   1.000
_cell.length_c   1.000
_cell.angle_alpha   90.00
_cell.angle_beta   90.00
_cell.angle_gamma   90.00
#
_symmetry.space_group_name_H-M   'P 1'
#
loop_
_entity.id
_entity.type
_entity.pdbx_description
1 polymer ?
#
loop_
_entity_poly.entity_id
_entity_poly.type
_entity_poly.pdbx_seq_one_letter_code
_entity_poly.pdbx_strand_id
1 'polypeptide(L)'
;AVVGPRASLVREVDAADLAQWEADARRRGSTRLAFLATAFGEVLAALSGCPDFAVLVPVSRRNSRADATVACRVDTMCLRL
;
A
#
# COMPACT_ATOMS: atom_id res chain seq x y z
N ALA A 1 6.20 17.10 -18.62
CA ALA A 1 6.25 15.87 -17.80
C ALA A 1 7.55 15.88 -17.01
N VAL A 2 7.50 15.84 -15.69
CA VAL A 2 8.71 15.71 -14.87
C VAL A 2 9.20 14.27 -15.03
N VAL A 3 10.25 14.06 -15.82
CA VAL A 3 10.90 12.76 -15.94
C VAL A 3 11.89 12.67 -14.78
N GLY A 4 11.40 12.20 -13.63
CA GLY A 4 12.25 11.82 -12.52
C GLY A 4 12.98 10.50 -12.79
N PRO A 5 14.09 10.21 -12.09
CA PRO A 5 14.77 8.93 -12.19
C PRO A 5 13.80 7.79 -11.85
N ARG A 6 13.75 6.77 -12.73
CA ARG A 6 12.99 5.53 -12.48
C ARG A 6 13.94 4.46 -11.99
N ALA A 7 13.94 4.24 -10.68
CA ALA A 7 14.57 3.08 -10.07
C ALA A 7 13.47 2.10 -9.66
N SER A 8 13.61 0.83 -10.02
CA SER A 8 12.75 -0.24 -9.51
C SER A 8 13.60 -1.28 -8.79
N LEU A 9 13.08 -1.74 -7.65
CA LEU A 9 13.65 -2.83 -6.89
C LEU A 9 12.58 -3.89 -6.74
N VAL A 10 12.90 -5.13 -7.13
CA VAL A 10 12.06 -6.29 -6.87
C VAL A 10 12.66 -7.06 -5.69
N ARG A 11 11.82 -7.35 -4.71
CA ARG A 11 12.13 -8.22 -3.57
C ARG A 11 11.00 -9.21 -3.42
N GLU A 12 11.36 -10.47 -3.32
CA GLU A 12 10.44 -11.52 -2.94
C GLU A 12 10.35 -11.56 -1.41
N VAL A 13 9.14 -11.82 -0.92
CA VAL A 13 8.86 -12.02 0.50
C VAL A 13 8.43 -13.48 0.64
N ASP A 14 9.02 -14.19 1.59
CA ASP A 14 8.65 -15.57 1.85
C ASP A 14 7.17 -15.67 2.26
N ALA A 15 6.51 -16.74 1.83
CA ALA A 15 5.12 -16.98 2.19
C ALA A 15 4.93 -17.13 3.72
N ALA A 16 5.92 -17.65 4.44
CA ALA A 16 5.90 -17.78 5.89
C ALA A 16 5.91 -16.39 6.56
N ASP A 17 6.79 -15.49 6.13
CA ASP A 17 6.86 -14.12 6.62
C ASP A 17 5.55 -13.38 6.35
N LEU A 18 5.01 -13.52 5.13
CA LEU A 18 3.76 -12.90 4.74
C LEU A 18 2.57 -13.40 5.58
N ALA A 19 2.50 -14.70 5.85
CA ALA A 19 1.47 -15.30 6.70
C ALA A 19 1.58 -14.81 8.15
N GLN A 20 2.79 -14.67 8.68
CA GLN A 20 3.03 -14.10 9.99
C GLN A 20 2.52 -12.66 10.08
N TRP A 21 2.89 -11.81 9.12
CA TRP A 21 2.45 -10.40 9.10
C TRP A 21 0.92 -10.28 8.99
N GLU A 22 0.28 -11.16 8.23
CA GLU A 22 -1.18 -11.21 8.17
C GLU A 22 -1.81 -11.60 9.50
N ALA A 23 -1.26 -12.62 10.18
CA ALA A 23 -1.75 -13.02 11.48
C ALA A 23 -1.60 -11.87 12.49
N ASP A 24 -0.47 -11.16 12.47
CA ASP A 24 -0.19 -10.01 13.33
C ASP A 24 -1.17 -8.86 13.07
N ALA A 25 -1.42 -8.52 11.79
CA ALA A 25 -2.38 -7.50 11.40
C ALA A 25 -3.80 -7.87 11.86
N ARG A 26 -4.22 -9.13 11.66
CA ARG A 26 -5.54 -9.61 12.09
C ARG A 26 -5.71 -9.56 13.61
N ARG A 27 -4.69 -9.95 14.39
CA ARG A 27 -4.74 -9.87 15.87
C ARG A 27 -4.95 -8.43 16.37
N ARG A 28 -4.53 -7.43 15.59
CA ARG A 28 -4.70 -6.00 15.89
C ARG A 28 -5.97 -5.40 15.29
N GLY A 29 -6.84 -6.20 14.67
CA GLY A 29 -8.05 -5.71 13.99
C GLY A 29 -7.76 -4.90 12.72
N SER A 30 -6.59 -5.10 12.12
CA SER A 30 -6.12 -4.34 10.95
C SER A 30 -5.99 -5.22 9.70
N THR A 31 -5.68 -4.60 8.58
CA THR A 31 -5.40 -5.27 7.30
C THR A 31 -3.91 -5.29 7.02
N ARG A 32 -3.45 -6.22 6.18
CA ARG A 32 -2.06 -6.25 5.70
C ARG A 32 -1.67 -4.94 5.01
N LEU A 33 -2.57 -4.32 4.25
CA LEU A 33 -2.35 -3.02 3.60
C LEU A 33 -2.03 -1.94 4.65
N ALA A 34 -2.88 -1.82 5.67
CA ALA A 34 -2.68 -0.82 6.72
C ALA A 34 -1.40 -1.09 7.53
N PHE A 35 -1.12 -2.35 7.87
CA PHE A 35 0.11 -2.75 8.56
C PHE A 35 1.37 -2.35 7.78
N LEU A 36 1.42 -2.69 6.48
CA LEU A 36 2.55 -2.33 5.62
C LEU A 36 2.63 -0.83 5.32
N ALA A 37 1.49 -0.13 5.25
CA ALA A 37 1.48 1.33 5.10
C ALA A 37 2.13 2.02 6.31
N THR A 38 1.83 1.57 7.53
CA THR A 38 2.49 2.08 8.75
C THR A 38 4.00 1.82 8.72
N ALA A 39 4.42 0.59 8.43
CA ALA A 39 5.85 0.26 8.32
C ALA A 39 6.55 1.10 7.23
N PHE A 40 5.87 1.38 6.12
CA PHE A 40 6.39 2.26 5.07
C PHE A 40 6.54 3.71 5.55
N GLY A 41 5.56 4.24 6.29
CA GLY A 41 5.63 5.57 6.91
C GLY A 41 6.82 5.71 7.86
N GLU A 42 7.08 4.68 8.69
CA GLU A 42 8.24 4.66 9.59
C GLU A 42 9.57 4.71 8.81
N VAL A 43 9.67 3.97 7.70
CA VAL A 43 10.86 4.02 6.83
C VAL A 43 11.04 5.40 6.19
N LEU A 44 9.96 6.02 5.70
CA LEU A 44 10.02 7.37 5.15
C LEU A 44 10.43 8.41 6.20
N ALA A 45 9.91 8.29 7.42
CA ALA A 45 10.29 9.17 8.52
C ALA A 45 11.76 9.04 8.87
N ALA A 46 12.26 7.81 8.97
CA ALA A 46 13.67 7.54 9.23
C ALA A 46 14.60 8.07 8.12
N LEU A 47 14.19 7.98 6.85
CA LEU A 47 15.01 8.41 5.71
C LEU A 47 15.00 9.93 5.47
N SER A 48 13.90 10.59 5.78
CA SER A 48 13.72 12.02 5.44
C SER A 48 13.74 12.97 6.64
N GLY A 49 13.62 12.46 7.87
CA GLY A 49 13.47 13.28 9.08
C GLY A 49 12.11 13.98 9.21
N CYS A 50 11.17 13.76 8.29
CA CYS A 50 9.81 14.27 8.36
C CYS A 50 8.88 13.21 8.99
N PRO A 51 8.03 13.55 9.97
CA PRO A 51 7.19 12.53 10.64
C PRO A 51 5.80 12.32 9.99
N ASP A 52 5.42 13.12 9.01
CA ASP A 52 4.05 13.14 8.44
C ASP A 52 4.10 13.08 6.91
N PHE A 53 3.39 12.11 6.32
CA PHE A 53 3.38 11.89 4.87
C PHE A 53 1.99 11.65 4.31
N ALA A 54 1.81 12.08 3.07
CA ALA A 54 0.66 11.70 2.24
C ALA A 54 1.10 10.63 1.23
N VAL A 55 0.49 9.45 1.30
CA VAL A 55 0.72 8.34 0.36
C VAL A 55 -0.53 8.08 -0.45
N LEU A 56 -0.39 8.08 -1.77
CA LEU A 56 -1.47 7.76 -2.70
C LEU A 56 -1.62 6.24 -2.85
N VAL A 57 -2.81 5.73 -2.58
CA VAL A 57 -3.12 4.31 -2.68
C VAL A 57 -4.23 4.09 -3.71
N PRO A 58 -3.98 3.29 -4.76
CA PRO A 58 -5.02 2.94 -5.70
C PRO A 58 -6.05 2.00 -5.05
N VAL A 59 -7.33 2.30 -5.23
CA VAL A 59 -8.45 1.52 -4.71
C VAL A 59 -9.38 1.10 -5.84
N SER A 60 -9.81 -0.15 -5.83
CA SER A 60 -10.73 -0.66 -6.84
C SER A 60 -12.14 -0.12 -6.61
N ARG A 61 -12.74 0.47 -7.65
CA ARG A 61 -14.15 0.85 -7.70
C ARG A 61 -14.99 -0.34 -8.16
N ARG A 62 -15.15 -1.32 -7.27
CA ARG A 62 -15.97 -2.52 -7.51
C ARG A 62 -17.46 -2.18 -7.42
N ASN A 63 -18.24 -2.63 -8.40
CA ASN A 63 -19.69 -2.72 -8.28
C ASN A 63 -20.19 -3.94 -9.07
N SER A 64 -21.18 -4.64 -8.53
CA SER A 64 -21.62 -5.95 -9.04
C SER A 64 -22.09 -5.93 -10.49
N ARG A 65 -22.63 -4.80 -10.95
CA ARG A 65 -23.09 -4.62 -12.34
C ARG A 65 -21.94 -4.34 -13.31
N ALA A 66 -20.85 -3.78 -12.81
CA ALA A 66 -19.69 -3.39 -13.57
C ALA A 66 -18.66 -4.51 -13.71
N ASP A 67 -18.60 -5.47 -12.79
CA ASP A 67 -17.61 -6.55 -12.82
C ASP A 67 -17.65 -7.41 -14.10
N ALA A 68 -18.74 -7.35 -14.88
CA ALA A 68 -18.88 -8.03 -16.18
C ALA A 68 -18.13 -7.38 -17.35
N THR A 69 -17.45 -6.25 -17.17
CA THR A 69 -16.75 -5.53 -18.26
C THR A 69 -15.29 -5.26 -17.93
N VAL A 70 -14.39 -5.40 -18.91
CA VAL A 70 -12.99 -5.00 -18.79
C VAL A 70 -12.87 -3.48 -18.98
N ALA A 71 -12.65 -2.74 -17.89
CA ALA A 71 -12.43 -1.29 -17.89
C ALA A 71 -11.54 -0.87 -16.72
N CYS A 72 -10.81 0.24 -16.85
CA CYS A 72 -10.04 0.81 -15.74
C CYS A 72 -11.02 1.40 -14.70
N ARG A 73 -11.02 0.80 -13.50
CA ARG A 73 -11.90 1.19 -12.38
C ARG A 73 -11.11 1.29 -11.09
N VAL A 74 -10.20 2.23 -11.08
CA VAL A 74 -9.35 2.54 -9.95
C VAL A 74 -9.54 4.00 -9.61
N ASP A 75 -9.81 4.27 -8.34
CA ASP A 75 -9.66 5.60 -7.77
C ASP A 75 -8.37 5.67 -6.95
N THR A 76 -7.96 6.87 -6.59
CA THR A 76 -6.83 7.10 -5.70
C THR A 76 -7.33 7.65 -4.37
N MET A 77 -6.98 6.98 -3.27
CA MET A 77 -7.15 7.52 -1.92
C MET A 77 -5.82 8.09 -1.41
N CYS A 78 -5.89 9.08 -0.54
CA CYS A 78 -4.72 9.63 0.15
C CYS A 78 -4.73 9.12 1.60
N LEU A 79 -3.70 8.36 1.96
CA LEU A 79 -3.43 8.00 3.36
C LEU A 79 -2.48 9.02 3.94
N ARG A 80 -2.86 9.62 5.06
CA ARG A 80 -1.97 10.42 5.89
C ARG A 80 -1.39 9.53 6.98
N LEU A 81 -0.07 9.41 7.02
CA LEU A 81 0.70 8.52 7.89
C LEU A 81 1.63 9.32 8.78
#